data_AF-A0A2V9V4C3-F1
#
_entry.id   AF-A0A2V9V4C3-F1
#
_cell.length_a   1.000
_cell.length_b   1.000
_cell.length_c   1.000
_cell.angle_alpha   90.00
_cell.angle_beta   90.00
_cell.angle_gamma   90.00
#
_symmetry.space_group_name_H-M   'P 1'
#
loop_
_entity.id
_entity.type
_entity.pdbx_description
1 polymer ?
#
loop_
_entity_poly.entity_id
_entity_poly.type
_entity_poly.pdbx_seq_one_letter_code
_entity_poly.pdbx_strand_id
1 'polypeptide(L)' 'MQPRDQLTAKEIHVATLVWEGLTNREIAKIIGTTEQVVKNYLRTAFDKLGVWSRLELALYVAN' A
#
# COMPACT_ATOMS: atom_id res chain seq x y z
N MET A 1 1.35 -19.70 -2.72
CA MET A 1 1.93 -18.34 -2.58
C MET A 1 0.85 -17.46 -1.99
N GLN A 2 1.16 -16.75 -0.91
CA GLN A 2 0.24 -15.77 -0.35
C GLN A 2 0.21 -14.57 -1.30
N PRO A 3 -0.94 -13.91 -1.50
CA PRO A 3 -1.04 -12.77 -2.40
C PRO A 3 -0.04 -11.64 -2.08
N ARG A 4 0.31 -11.46 -0.80
CA ARG A 4 1.35 -10.53 -0.34
C ARG A 4 2.73 -10.79 -0.94
N ASP A 5 3.02 -12.03 -1.35
CA ASP A 5 4.32 -12.42 -1.93
C ASP A 5 4.55 -11.78 -3.31
N GLN A 6 3.50 -11.22 -3.92
CA GLN A 6 3.57 -10.48 -5.18
C GLN A 6 3.99 -9.01 -5.00
N LEU A 7 3.94 -8.50 -3.76
CA LEU A 7 4.32 -7.13 -3.44
C LEU A 7 5.82 -7.04 -3.12
N THR A 8 6.43 -5.95 -3.56
CA THR A 8 7.76 -5.55 -3.12
C THR A 8 7.73 -5.07 -1.67
N ALA A 9 8.88 -5.06 -1.00
CA ALA A 9 8.99 -4.57 0.37
C ALA A 9 8.46 -3.13 0.54
N LYS A 10 8.61 -2.26 -0.47
CA LYS A 10 8.07 -0.89 -0.45
C LYS A 10 6.55 -0.86 -0.56
N GLU A 11 5.96 -1.69 -1.42
CA GLU A 11 4.51 -1.80 -1.56
C GLU A 11 3.87 -2.39 -0.31
N ILE A 12 4.49 -3.42 0.30
CA ILE A 12 4.06 -3.97 1.59
C ILE A 12 4.07 -2.87 2.65
N HIS A 13 5.19 -2.15 2.79
CA HIS A 13 5.31 -1.08 3.78
C HIS A 13 4.24 0.01 3.60
N VAL A 14 3.99 0.46 2.36
CA VAL A 14 2.93 1.44 2.06
C VAL A 14 1.55 0.87 2.39
N ALA A 15 1.26 -0.38 2.03
CA ALA A 15 -0.01 -1.03 2.32
C ALA A 15 -0.26 -1.21 3.84
N THR A 16 0.78 -1.54 4.62
CA THR A 16 0.71 -1.60 6.08
C THR A 16 0.35 -0.25 6.68
N LEU A 17 1.01 0.83 6.26
CA LEU A 17 0.67 2.18 6.73
C LEU A 17 -0.76 2.59 6.32
N VAL A 18 -1.24 2.08 5.18
CA VAL A 18 -2.65 2.25 4.79
C VAL A 18 -3.61 1.56 5.75
N TRP A 19 -3.29 0.34 6.17
CA TRP A 19 -4.04 -0.41 7.17
C TRP A 19 -4.05 0.27 8.54
N GLU A 20 -2.97 0.93 8.92
CA GLU A 20 -2.89 1.79 10.12
C GLU A 20 -3.74 3.07 10.03
N GLY A 21 -4.37 3.33 8.87
CA GLY A 21 -5.26 4.47 8.66
C GLY A 21 -4.57 5.74 8.15
N LEU A 22 -3.27 5.70 7.84
CA LEU A 22 -2.50 6.88 7.45
C LEU A 22 -2.83 7.36 6.03
N THR A 23 -3.08 8.65 5.87
CA THR A 23 -3.29 9.26 4.55
C THR A 23 -2.03 9.19 3.68
N ASN A 24 -2.19 9.30 2.36
CA ASN A 24 -1.03 9.27 1.43
C ASN A 24 0.00 10.36 1.75
N ARG A 25 -0.45 11.50 2.29
CA ARG A 25 0.42 12.61 2.71
C ARG A 25 1.23 12.26 3.96
N GLU A 26 0.64 11.57 4.93
CA GLU A 26 1.34 11.11 6.12
C GLU A 26 2.34 9.99 5.78
N ILE A 27 1.91 9.03 4.96
CA ILE A 27 2.77 7.97 4.43
C ILE A 27 3.98 8.57 3.72
N ALA A 28 3.76 9.56 2.84
CA ALA A 28 4.83 10.23 2.11
C ALA A 28 5.87 10.86 3.05
N LYS A 29 5.42 11.48 4.16
CA LYS A 29 6.33 12.00 5.19
C LYS A 29 7.11 10.90 5.91
N ILE A 30 6.44 9.82 6.29
CA ILE A 30 7.06 8.69 7.02
C ILE A 30 8.16 8.02 6.18
N ILE A 31 7.89 7.78 4.90
CA ILE A 31 8.83 7.07 4.02
C ILE A 31 9.81 7.99 3.28
N GLY A 32 9.73 9.30 3.49
CA GLY A 32 10.63 10.29 2.88
C GLY A 32 10.44 10.47 1.38
N THR A 33 9.19 10.54 0.89
CA THR A 33 8.87 10.71 -0.54
C THR A 33 7.72 11.69 -0.76
N THR A 34 7.18 11.75 -1.98
CA THR A 34 6.02 12.59 -2.33
C THR A 34 4.72 11.81 -2.31
N GLU A 35 3.59 12.51 -2.09
CA GLU A 35 2.26 11.89 -2.14
C GLU A 35 1.98 11.20 -3.50
N GLN A 36 2.50 11.76 -4.59
CA GLN A 36 2.36 11.18 -5.93
C GLN A 36 3.08 9.83 -6.03
N VAL A 37 4.26 9.69 -5.44
CA VAL A 37 4.99 8.42 -5.42
C VAL A 37 4.22 7.38 -4.59
N VAL A 38 3.60 7.78 -3.47
CA VAL A 38 2.72 6.89 -2.70
C VAL A 38 1.52 6.43 -3.52
N LYS A 39 0.87 7.33 -4.28
CA LYS A 39 -0.22 6.96 -5.20
C LYS A 39 0.23 5.94 -6.25
N ASN A 40 1.45 6.06 -6.76
CA ASN A 40 2.01 5.11 -7.72
C ASN A 40 2.21 3.73 -7.08
N TYR A 41 2.79 3.66 -5.87
CA TYR A 41 2.91 2.37 -5.15
C TYR A 41 1.56 1.73 -4.89
N LEU A 42 0.55 2.50 -4.48
CA LEU A 42 -0.80 1.98 -4.24
C LEU A 42 -1.44 1.45 -5.53
N ARG A 43 -1.28 2.15 -6.65
CA ARG A 43 -1.77 1.68 -7.95
C ARG A 43 -1.14 0.34 -8.33
N THR A 44 0.19 0.23 -8.24
CA THR A 44 0.87 -1.03 -8.57
C THR A 44 0.48 -2.15 -7.60
N ALA A 45 0.30 -1.86 -6.32
CA ALA A 45 -0.18 -2.84 -5.34
C ALA A 45 -1.61 -3.31 -5.64
N PHE A 46 -2.51 -2.38 -6.01
CA PHE A 46 -3.87 -2.70 -6.45
C PHE A 46 -3.88 -3.62 -7.67
N ASP A 47 -3.11 -3.27 -8.70
CA ASP A 47 -3.01 -4.05 -9.94
C ASP A 47 -2.46 -5.46 -9.68
N LYS A 48 -1.46 -5.60 -8.80
CA LYS A 48 -0.85 -6.90 -8.44
C LYS A 48 -1.77 -7.78 -7.61
N LEU A 49 -2.56 -7.19 -6.72
CA LEU A 49 -3.46 -7.94 -5.82
C LEU A 49 -4.87 -8.12 -6.39
N GLY A 50 -5.21 -7.42 -7.48
CA GLY A 50 -6.56 -7.44 -8.06
C GLY A 50 -7.61 -6.78 -7.17
N VAL A 51 -7.20 -5.84 -6.31
CA VAL A 51 -8.08 -5.10 -5.40
C VAL A 51 -8.36 -3.71 -5.93
N TRP A 52 -9.50 -3.14 -5.55
CA TRP A 52 -10.04 -1.92 -6.14
C TRP A 52 -10.24 -0.80 -5.13
N SER A 53 -10.05 -1.09 -3.85
CA SER A 53 -10.26 -0.11 -2.79
C SER A 53 -9.15 -0.11 -1.74
N ARG A 54 -9.01 1.05 -1.10
CA ARG A 54 -8.12 1.25 0.05
C ARG A 54 -8.47 0.30 1.20
N LEU A 55 -9.76 0.02 1.40
CA LEU A 55 -10.24 -0.90 2.43
C LEU A 55 -9.86 -2.34 2.09
N GLU A 56 -10.07 -2.78 0.85
CA GLU A 56 -9.64 -4.10 0.40
C GLU A 56 -8.13 -4.29 0.57
N LEU A 57 -7.32 -3.31 0.19
CA LEU A 57 -5.88 -3.36 0.39
C LEU A 57 -5.50 -3.45 1.88
N ALA A 58 -6.16 -2.67 2.74
CA ALA A 58 -5.93 -2.72 4.17
C ALA A 58 -6.24 -4.10 4.76
N LEU A 59 -7.39 -4.69 4.40
CA LEU A 59 -7.78 -6.03 4.84
C LEU A 59 -6.80 -7.11 4.33
N TYR A 60 -6.20 -6.89 3.17
CA TYR A 60 -5.23 -7.81 2.57
C TYR A 60 -3.91 -7.93 3.35
N VAL A 61 -3.47 -6.86 4.02
CA VAL A 61 -2.24 -6.85 4.83
C VAL A 61 -2.48 -7.07 6.32
N ALA A 62 -3.75 -7.15 6.76
CA ALA A 62 -4.14 -7.36 8.15
C ALA A 62 -3.89 -8.79 8.68
N ASN A 63 -3.09 -9.61 7.98
CA ASN A 63 -2.97 -11.06 8.16
C ASN A 63 -1.51 -11.52 8.38
#